data_AF-A0A0D8XA09-F1
#
_entry.id   AF-A0A0D8XA09-F1
#
_cell.length_a   1.000
_cell.length_b   1.000
_cell.length_c   1.000
_cell.angle_alpha   90.00
_cell.angle_beta   90.00
_cell.angle_gamma   90.00
#
_symmetry.space_group_name_H-M   'P 1'
#
loop_
_entity.id
_entity.type
_entity.pdbx_description
1 polymer ?
#
loop_
_entity_poly.entity_id
_entity_poly.type
_entity_poly.pdbx_seq_one_letter_code
_entity_poly.pdbx_strand_id
1 'polypeptide(L)'
;MKGFMAITFPVRYRMVFTTKTTYNIMVFISMICAFNSALYFKRGCDFYFDHTIRIWTFGREPCSVWLAFYIDMVYNTGLLIIIGILDIFTLIHLKNRKKVSRRLFETLFDSYLK
;
A
#
# COMPACT_ATOMS: atom_id res chain seq x y z
N MET A 1 -5.81 8.58 -13.65
CA MET A 1 -5.90 7.13 -13.37
C MET A 1 -6.73 6.74 -12.13
N LYS A 2 -7.25 7.69 -11.30
CA LYS A 2 -8.15 7.36 -10.17
C LYS A 2 -9.62 7.16 -10.56
N GLY A 3 -10.06 7.73 -11.69
CA GLY A 3 -11.46 7.68 -12.14
C GLY A 3 -11.96 6.30 -12.61
N PHE A 4 -11.12 5.53 -13.33
CA PHE A 4 -11.52 4.20 -13.82
C PHE A 4 -11.70 3.15 -12.71
N MET A 5 -11.10 3.38 -11.54
CA MET A 5 -11.19 2.45 -10.41
C MET A 5 -12.48 2.66 -9.60
N ALA A 6 -13.05 3.87 -9.63
CA ALA A 6 -14.30 4.20 -8.93
C ALA A 6 -15.54 3.61 -9.61
N ILE A 7 -15.52 3.47 -10.94
CA ILE A 7 -16.71 3.07 -11.72
C ILE A 7 -16.85 1.55 -11.79
N THR A 8 -15.74 0.80 -11.77
CA THR A 8 -15.77 -0.64 -12.08
C THR A 8 -16.15 -1.52 -10.88
N PHE A 9 -15.98 -1.07 -9.62
CA PHE A 9 -16.27 -1.92 -8.45
C PHE A 9 -16.69 -1.12 -7.18
N PRO A 10 -17.95 -0.67 -7.07
CA PRO A 10 -18.43 0.04 -5.88
C PRO A 10 -18.44 -0.85 -4.61
N VAL A 11 -18.47 -2.17 -4.76
CA VAL A 11 -18.52 -3.14 -3.64
C VAL A 11 -17.12 -3.49 -3.09
N ARG A 12 -16.04 -3.26 -3.86
CA ARG A 12 -14.67 -3.67 -3.46
C ARG A 12 -14.06 -2.76 -2.40
N TYR A 13 -14.45 -1.49 -2.36
CA TYR A 13 -13.99 -0.56 -1.33
C TYR A 13 -14.47 -0.97 0.07
N ARG A 14 -15.64 -1.64 0.16
CA ARG A 14 -16.31 -1.99 1.42
C ARG A 14 -15.94 -3.37 1.97
N MET A 15 -15.41 -4.29 1.14
CA MET A 15 -15.04 -5.66 1.58
C MET A 15 -13.55 -5.85 1.86
N VAL A 16 -12.66 -5.03 1.29
CA VAL A 16 -11.21 -5.07 1.60
C VAL A 16 -10.88 -4.20 2.82
N PHE A 17 -11.66 -3.15 3.07
CA PHE A 17 -11.62 -2.40 4.32
C PHE A 17 -12.41 -3.13 5.41
N THR A 18 -11.76 -4.01 6.15
CA THR A 18 -12.10 -4.02 7.59
C THR A 18 -11.64 -2.67 8.12
N THR A 19 -12.59 -1.74 8.36
CA THR A 19 -12.31 -0.34 8.74
C THR A 19 -11.29 -0.25 9.87
N LYS A 20 -11.36 -1.20 10.82
CA LYS A 20 -10.46 -1.30 11.97
C LYS A 20 -9.02 -1.67 11.58
N THR A 21 -8.83 -2.62 10.68
CA THR A 21 -7.50 -3.09 10.27
C THR A 21 -6.81 -2.06 9.37
N THR A 22 -7.53 -1.48 8.41
CA THR A 22 -6.95 -0.46 7.53
C THR A 22 -6.65 0.83 8.29
N TYR A 23 -7.50 1.21 9.26
CA TYR A 23 -7.22 2.33 10.15
C TYR A 23 -5.96 2.08 10.99
N ASN A 24 -5.82 0.88 11.59
CA ASN A 24 -4.60 0.53 12.33
C ASN A 24 -3.35 0.59 11.45
N ILE A 25 -3.40 0.06 10.22
CA ILE A 25 -2.26 0.12 9.29
C ILE A 25 -1.93 1.57 8.91
N MET A 26 -2.93 2.41 8.63
CA MET A 26 -2.73 3.84 8.34
C MET A 26 -2.10 4.59 9.53
N VAL A 27 -2.59 4.35 10.75
CA VAL A 27 -2.03 4.97 11.96
C VAL A 27 -0.59 4.51 12.17
N PHE A 28 -0.31 3.22 11.99
CA PHE A 28 1.04 2.67 12.13
C PHE A 28 2.01 3.28 11.13
N ILE A 29 1.61 3.37 9.85
CA ILE A 29 2.37 4.04 8.79
C ILE A 29 2.61 5.51 9.14
N SER A 30 1.57 6.24 9.56
CA SER A 30 1.68 7.65 9.92
C SER A 30 2.64 7.89 11.09
N MET A 31 2.63 7.00 12.08
CA MET A 31 3.52 7.08 13.23
C MET A 31 4.98 6.83 12.83
N ILE A 32 5.22 5.84 11.95
CA ILE A 32 6.54 5.58 11.37
C ILE A 32 7.01 6.80 10.56
N CYS A 33 6.16 7.39 9.72
CA CYS A 33 6.53 8.59 8.96
C CYS A 33 6.91 9.75 9.88
N ALA A 34 6.10 10.03 10.91
CA ALA A 34 6.38 11.10 11.87
C ALA A 34 7.69 10.86 12.64
N PHE A 35 7.97 9.61 13.02
CA PHE A 35 9.24 9.23 13.66
C PHE A 35 10.43 9.44 12.72
N ASN A 36 10.34 9.01 11.46
CA ASN A 36 11.37 9.26 10.45
C ASN A 36 11.57 10.77 10.22
N SER A 37 10.51 11.57 10.18
CA SER A 37 10.58 13.03 10.09
C SER A 37 11.33 13.65 11.27
N ALA A 38 11.10 13.14 12.49
CA ALA A 38 11.80 13.61 13.69
C ALA A 38 13.31 13.29 13.67
N LEU A 39 13.72 12.18 13.04
CA LEU A 39 15.14 11.81 12.91
C LEU A 39 15.93 12.82 12.05
N TYR A 40 15.31 13.44 11.06
CA TYR A 40 15.94 14.49 10.25
C TYR A 40 16.27 15.77 11.03
N PHE A 41 15.65 16.00 12.19
CA PHE A 41 15.94 17.18 13.03
C PHE A 41 17.14 16.96 13.96
N LYS A 42 17.72 15.76 13.99
CA LYS A 42 18.87 15.44 14.82
C LYS A 42 20.17 15.82 14.08
N ARG A 43 20.93 16.75 14.68
CA ARG A 43 22.23 17.24 14.17
C ARG A 43 23.10 16.10 13.64
N GLY A 44 23.52 16.21 12.37
CA GLY A 44 24.39 15.24 11.67
C GLY A 44 23.63 14.24 10.80
N CYS A 45 22.30 14.15 10.93
CA CYS A 45 21.42 13.33 10.08
C CYS A 45 20.60 14.19 9.09
N ASP A 46 21.04 15.43 8.89
CA ASP A 46 20.29 16.49 8.24
C ASP A 46 20.32 16.32 6.72
N PHE A 47 19.16 16.47 6.07
CA PHE A 47 19.05 16.46 4.62
C PHE A 47 19.42 17.87 4.10
N TYR A 48 20.64 18.05 3.61
CA TYR A 48 21.09 19.35 3.12
C TYR A 48 20.91 19.48 1.61
N PHE A 49 20.66 20.71 1.16
CA PHE A 49 20.60 21.04 -0.24
C PHE A 49 22.01 21.39 -0.73
N ASP A 50 22.57 20.56 -1.60
CA ASP A 50 23.86 20.86 -2.20
C ASP A 50 23.65 21.82 -3.39
N HIS A 51 24.05 23.08 -3.17
CA HIS A 51 23.91 24.15 -4.16
C HIS A 51 24.72 23.91 -5.45
N THR A 52 25.74 23.05 -5.40
CA THR A 52 26.64 22.76 -6.52
C THR A 52 25.97 21.84 -7.55
N ILE A 53 25.30 20.81 -7.05
CA ILE A 53 24.63 19.77 -7.85
C ILE A 53 23.11 20.01 -7.94
N ARG A 54 22.58 21.03 -7.23
CA ARG A 54 21.15 21.41 -7.19
C ARG A 54 20.23 20.23 -6.86
N ILE A 55 20.73 19.31 -6.05
CA ILE A 55 19.97 18.17 -5.55
C ILE A 55 20.08 18.13 -4.03
N TRP A 56 19.03 17.62 -3.42
CA TRP A 56 19.08 17.29 -2.00
C TRP A 56 19.93 16.04 -1.82
N THR A 57 20.96 16.13 -1.01
CA THR A 57 21.88 15.03 -0.77
C THR A 57 21.96 14.71 0.72
N PHE A 58 21.98 13.40 0.97
CA PHE A 58 22.29 12.84 2.26
C PHE A 58 23.77 13.14 2.58
N GLY A 59 24.05 13.59 3.80
CA GLY A 59 25.42 13.75 4.25
C GLY A 59 26.18 12.44 4.29
N ARG A 60 27.51 12.54 4.28
CA ARG A 60 28.42 11.37 4.38
C ARG A 60 28.46 10.76 5.78
N GLU A 61 27.68 11.28 6.70
CA GLU A 61 27.58 10.74 8.05
C GLU A 61 26.87 9.39 8.04
N PRO A 62 27.32 8.42 8.86
CA PRO A 62 26.75 7.08 8.89
C PRO A 62 25.25 7.07 9.21
N CYS A 63 24.77 8.06 9.97
CA CYS A 63 23.36 8.26 10.29
C CYS A 63 22.51 8.49 9.03
N SER A 64 22.95 9.40 8.17
CA SER A 64 22.25 9.81 6.96
C SER A 64 22.25 8.70 5.89
N VAL A 65 23.35 7.95 5.78
CA VAL A 65 23.44 6.78 4.88
C VAL A 65 22.50 5.65 5.30
N TRP A 66 22.45 5.35 6.60
CA TRP A 66 21.53 4.35 7.14
C TRP A 66 20.06 4.74 6.95
N LEU A 67 19.73 6.01 7.17
CA LEU A 67 18.38 6.53 7.01
C LEU A 67 17.94 6.46 5.53
N ALA A 68 18.80 6.87 4.60
CA ALA A 68 18.53 6.81 3.17
C ALA A 68 18.26 5.37 2.72
N PHE A 69 19.09 4.41 3.14
CA PHE A 69 18.89 3.00 2.80
C PHE A 69 17.57 2.46 3.36
N TYR A 70 17.20 2.83 4.59
CA TYR A 70 15.96 2.38 5.21
C TYR A 70 14.71 2.94 4.51
N ILE A 71 14.71 4.22 4.16
CA ILE A 71 13.57 4.85 3.50
C ILE A 71 13.50 4.43 2.02
N ASP A 72 14.60 4.51 1.27
CA ASP A 72 14.55 4.28 -0.16
C ASP A 72 14.42 2.80 -0.51
N MET A 73 15.14 1.90 0.17
CA MET A 73 15.06 0.47 -0.14
C MET A 73 13.99 -0.24 0.68
N VAL A 74 14.02 -0.14 2.01
CA VAL A 74 13.17 -0.99 2.85
C VAL A 74 11.71 -0.54 2.79
N TYR A 75 11.45 0.77 2.89
CA TYR A 75 10.09 1.28 2.92
C TYR A 75 9.40 1.15 1.55
N ASN A 76 10.04 1.58 0.46
CA ASN A 76 9.45 1.47 -0.88
C ASN A 76 9.27 0.01 -1.31
N THR A 77 10.27 -0.85 -1.10
CA THR A 77 10.17 -2.28 -1.46
C THR A 77 9.13 -3.00 -0.59
N GLY A 78 9.09 -2.71 0.71
CA GLY A 78 8.09 -3.25 1.63
C GLY A 78 6.67 -2.85 1.21
N LEU A 79 6.45 -1.59 0.83
CA LEU A 79 5.17 -1.12 0.32
C LEU A 79 4.75 -1.85 -0.96
N LEU A 80 5.68 -2.06 -1.90
CA LEU A 80 5.39 -2.80 -3.13
C LEU A 80 4.97 -4.25 -2.84
N ILE A 81 5.65 -4.93 -1.91
CA ILE A 81 5.30 -6.29 -1.50
C ILE A 81 3.91 -6.32 -0.85
N ILE A 82 3.60 -5.39 0.05
CA ILE A 82 2.30 -5.30 0.71
C ILE A 82 1.18 -5.07 -0.31
N ILE A 83 1.37 -4.13 -1.24
CA ILE A 83 0.41 -3.86 -2.31
C ILE A 83 0.23 -5.11 -3.19
N GLY A 84 1.31 -5.80 -3.55
CA GLY A 84 1.25 -7.03 -4.32
C GLY A 84 0.45 -8.14 -3.62
N ILE A 85 0.64 -8.33 -2.31
CA ILE A 85 -0.13 -9.30 -1.52
C ILE A 85 -1.62 -8.91 -1.50
N LEU A 86 -1.92 -7.63 -1.31
CA LEU A 86 -3.30 -7.13 -1.32
C LEU A 86 -3.98 -7.35 -2.68
N ASP A 87 -3.26 -7.13 -3.78
CA ASP A 87 -3.76 -7.38 -5.13
C ASP A 87 -4.03 -8.87 -5.37
N ILE A 88 -3.10 -9.75 -4.98
CA ILE A 88 -3.28 -11.21 -5.09
C ILE A 88 -4.48 -11.68 -4.26
N PHE A 89 -4.60 -11.21 -3.01
CA PHE A 89 -5.71 -11.55 -2.14
C PHE A 89 -7.04 -11.08 -2.75
N THR A 90 -7.07 -9.88 -3.32
CA THR A 90 -8.23 -9.33 -4.02
C THR A 90 -8.61 -10.17 -5.24
N LEU A 91 -7.62 -10.62 -6.03
CA LEU A 91 -7.84 -11.49 -7.18
C LEU A 91 -8.38 -12.86 -6.79
N ILE A 92 -7.86 -13.47 -5.72
CA ILE A 92 -8.35 -14.75 -5.19
C ILE A 92 -9.79 -14.60 -4.69
N HIS A 93 -10.08 -13.54 -3.93
CA HIS A 93 -11.42 -13.30 -3.42
C HIS A 93 -12.42 -13.07 -4.57
N LEU A 94 -12.02 -12.32 -5.60
CA LEU A 94 -12.83 -12.13 -6.80
C LEU A 94 -13.10 -13.44 -7.55
N LYS A 95 -12.06 -14.29 -7.72
CA LYS A 95 -12.17 -15.59 -8.37
C LYS A 95 -13.17 -16.49 -7.63
N ASN A 96 -13.14 -16.46 -6.30
CA ASN A 96 -14.07 -17.23 -5.48
C ASN A 96 -15.51 -16.71 -5.59
N ARG A 97 -15.73 -15.40 -5.57
CA ARG A 97 -17.08 -14.82 -5.74
C ARG A 97 -17.65 -15.02 -7.14
N LYS A 98 -16.84 -14.93 -8.20
CA LYS A 98 -17.25 -15.30 -9.57
C LYS A 98 -17.62 -16.78 -9.68
N LYS A 99 -16.85 -17.68 -9.06
CA LYS A 99 -17.17 -19.13 -9.05
C LYS A 99 -18.47 -19.44 -8.31
N VAL A 100 -18.75 -18.77 -7.20
CA VAL A 100 -20.00 -18.93 -6.46
C VAL A 100 -21.18 -18.40 -7.28
N SER A 101 -21.08 -17.19 -7.85
CA SER A 101 -22.12 -16.63 -8.70
C SER A 101 -22.43 -17.49 -9.93
N ARG A 102 -21.41 -18.10 -10.55
CA ARG A 102 -21.59 -18.99 -11.70
C ARG A 102 -22.33 -20.28 -11.31
N ARG A 103 -21.94 -20.91 -10.18
CA ARG A 103 -22.63 -22.11 -9.67
C ARG A 103 -24.08 -21.83 -9.25
N LEU A 104 -24.33 -20.68 -8.63
CA LEU A 104 -25.67 -20.27 -8.26
C LEU A 104 -26.56 -20.04 -9.50
N PHE A 105 -26.02 -19.44 -10.55
CA PHE A 105 -26.73 -19.27 -11.81
C PHE A 105 -27.06 -20.60 -12.49
N GLU A 106 -26.12 -21.55 -12.52
CA GLU A 106 -26.39 -22.89 -13.08
C GLU A 106 -27.45 -23.65 -12.27
N THR A 107 -27.38 -23.63 -10.94
CA THR A 107 -28.42 -24.27 -10.10
C THR A 107 -29.81 -23.64 -10.26
N LEU A 108 -29.88 -22.31 -10.43
CA LEU A 108 -31.15 -21.63 -10.71
C LEU A 108 -31.69 -21.94 -12.11
N PHE A 109 -30.81 -22.03 -13.11
CA PHE A 109 -31.19 -22.38 -14.47
C PHE A 109 -31.72 -23.82 -14.55
N ASP A 110 -31.06 -24.78 -13.91
CA ASP A 110 -31.53 -26.17 -13.80
C ASP A 110 -32.87 -26.28 -13.07
N SER A 111 -33.12 -25.42 -12.08
CA SER A 111 -34.38 -25.41 -11.32
C SER A 111 -35.55 -24.80 -12.10
N TYR A 112 -35.28 -23.92 -13.07
CA TYR A 112 -36.31 -23.25 -13.87
C TYR A 112 -36.70 -24.06 -15.12
N LEU A 113 -35.83 -24.96 -15.58
CA LEU A 113 -36.05 -25.78 -16.79
C LEU A 113 -36.80 -27.10 -16.53
N LYS A 114 -37.23 -27.35 -15.29
CA LYS A 114 -37.94 -28.56 -14.84
C LYS A 114 -39.33 -28.21 -14.34
#